data_AF-A0A946E2B7-F1
#
_entry.id   AF-A0A946E2B7-F1
#
_cell.length_a   1.000
_cell.length_b   1.000
_cell.length_c   1.000
_cell.angle_alpha   90.00
_cell.angle_beta   90.00
_cell.angle_gamma   90.00
#
_symmetry.space_group_name_H-M   'P 1'
#
loop_
_entity.id
_entity.type
_entity.pdbx_description
1 polymer ?
#
loop_
_entity_poly.entity_id
_entity_poly.type
_entity_poly.pdbx_seq_one_letter_code
_entity_poly.pdbx_strand_id
1 'polypeptide(L)'
;MARYDKRNTIRAFRERLSALIEQNGGRQAEFARRIGVDRSTLSQLLAGRDDRLPRADTVAAIAQTCQVSTDWLLGLSQQEHADEAIIGTPLEIADGAVDPANQRLRDWHAEAAGYKVRYIPSTLPDLLKTEAVNSFEYAASAGMSADLANRSAEENLAYTRRPETDMEICSSLQALEGFARGEGIWRDLPVKQRHAQLEQIARLSDELYPTVRWFLFDALERYAPPLTIFGPLRAIFYTGEVYFVFNSTDHIRLLTSHFDSLIRSAIVQPPQIPDLALRLLNEITDGED
;
A
#
# COMPACT_ATOMS: atom_id res chain seq x y z
N MET A 1 31.22 -10.59 -23.28
CA MET A 1 30.46 -9.34 -23.41
C MET A 1 30.23 -9.06 -24.89
N ALA A 2 28.99 -9.20 -25.39
CA ALA A 2 28.68 -8.84 -26.76
C ALA A 2 28.93 -7.32 -26.93
N ARG A 3 29.77 -6.95 -27.91
CA ARG A 3 30.10 -5.56 -28.19
C ARG A 3 28.81 -4.85 -28.63
N TYR A 4 28.38 -3.82 -27.89
CA TYR A 4 27.22 -3.00 -28.25
C TYR A 4 27.34 -2.53 -29.71
N ASP A 5 26.43 -3.02 -30.56
CA ASP A 5 26.38 -2.66 -31.97
C ASP A 5 25.18 -1.75 -32.22
N LYS A 6 25.46 -0.45 -32.21
CA LYS A 6 24.48 0.62 -32.42
C LYS A 6 23.63 0.42 -33.69
N ARG A 7 24.21 -0.15 -34.76
CA ARG A 7 23.48 -0.37 -36.02
C ARG A 7 22.42 -1.46 -35.88
N ASN A 8 22.72 -2.50 -35.12
CA ASN A 8 21.77 -3.58 -34.84
C ASN A 8 20.62 -3.07 -33.96
N THR A 9 20.89 -2.26 -32.94
CA THR A 9 19.87 -1.61 -32.10
C THR A 9 18.94 -0.72 -32.92
N ILE A 10 19.48 0.09 -33.84
CA ILE A 10 18.68 0.97 -34.71
C ILE A 10 17.79 0.14 -35.65
N ARG A 11 18.33 -0.92 -36.27
CA ARG A 11 17.55 -1.79 -37.14
C ARG A 11 16.42 -2.48 -36.38
N ALA A 12 16.74 -3.11 -35.25
CA ALA A 12 15.76 -3.80 -34.41
C ALA A 12 14.65 -2.84 -33.93
N PHE A 13 15.02 -1.61 -33.53
CA PHE A 13 14.07 -0.58 -33.15
C PHE A 13 13.10 -0.23 -34.28
N ARG A 14 13.59 -0.06 -35.52
CA ARG A 14 12.73 0.29 -36.67
C ARG A 14 11.80 -0.86 -37.06
N GLU A 15 12.31 -2.09 -37.06
CA GLU A 15 11.53 -3.29 -37.33
C GLU A 15 10.39 -3.43 -36.31
N ARG A 16 10.70 -3.34 -35.01
CA ARG A 16 9.73 -3.43 -33.92
C ARG A 16 8.74 -2.28 -33.91
N LEU A 17 9.19 -1.05 -34.16
CA LEU A 17 8.31 0.11 -34.29
C LEU A 17 7.32 -0.03 -35.46
N SER A 18 7.78 -0.57 -36.59
CA SER A 18 6.91 -0.80 -37.76
C SER A 18 5.84 -1.84 -37.45
N ALA A 19 6.22 -2.95 -36.81
CA ALA A 19 5.29 -3.98 -36.35
C ALA A 19 4.24 -3.41 -35.37
N LEU A 20 4.66 -2.58 -34.41
CA LEU A 20 3.74 -1.94 -33.46
C LEU A 20 2.74 -1.00 -34.16
N ILE A 21 3.18 -0.25 -35.17
CA ILE A 21 2.28 0.61 -35.95
C ILE A 21 1.25 -0.23 -36.69
N GLU A 22 1.65 -1.35 -37.29
CA GLU A 22 0.73 -2.27 -37.98
C GLU A 22 -0.29 -2.89 -37.03
N GLN A 23 0.16 -3.42 -35.88
CA GLN A 23 -0.71 -3.98 -34.84
C GLN A 23 -1.73 -2.96 -34.31
N ASN A 24 -1.37 -1.67 -34.29
CA ASN A 24 -2.23 -0.59 -33.81
C ASN A 24 -3.01 0.14 -34.94
N GLY A 25 -3.31 -0.55 -36.05
CA GLY A 25 -4.19 -0.04 -37.10
C GLY A 25 -3.49 0.73 -38.23
N GLY A 26 -2.16 0.69 -38.29
CA GLY A 26 -1.33 1.06 -39.46
C GLY A 26 -1.21 2.55 -39.79
N ARG A 27 -2.05 3.42 -39.22
CA ARG A 27 -2.07 4.85 -39.55
C ARG A 27 -1.03 5.62 -38.73
N GLN A 28 0.12 5.92 -39.35
CA GLN A 28 1.22 6.67 -38.71
C GLN A 28 0.79 7.99 -38.04
N ALA A 29 -0.14 8.75 -38.63
CA ALA A 29 -0.61 10.01 -38.05
C ALA A 29 -1.47 9.82 -36.78
N GLU A 30 -2.13 8.68 -36.65
CA GLU A 30 -2.92 8.31 -35.48
C GLU A 30 -2.00 7.78 -34.38
N PHE A 31 -1.06 6.92 -34.76
CA PHE A 31 -0.04 6.41 -33.85
C PHE A 31 0.82 7.54 -33.25
N ALA A 32 1.28 8.48 -34.07
CA ALA A 32 2.07 9.65 -33.65
C ALA A 32 1.33 10.49 -32.59
N ARG A 33 0.03 10.76 -32.82
CA ARG A 33 -0.81 11.47 -31.82
C ARG A 33 -0.95 10.68 -30.52
N ARG A 34 -1.12 9.36 -30.60
CA ARG A 34 -1.30 8.49 -29.44
C ARG A 34 -0.06 8.42 -28.55
N ILE A 35 1.14 8.44 -29.14
CA ILE A 35 2.42 8.47 -28.40
C ILE A 35 2.87 9.90 -28.02
N GLY A 36 2.11 10.93 -28.40
CA GLY A 36 2.43 12.34 -28.09
C GLY A 36 3.62 12.92 -28.87
N VAL A 37 3.87 12.44 -30.10
CA VAL A 37 5.00 12.85 -30.94
C VAL A 37 4.52 13.38 -32.29
N ASP A 38 5.24 14.33 -32.88
CA ASP A 38 4.92 14.85 -34.21
C ASP A 38 5.00 13.78 -35.31
N ARG A 39 4.08 13.85 -36.27
CA ARG A 39 4.05 12.93 -37.43
C ARG A 39 5.37 12.96 -38.21
N SER A 40 5.97 14.13 -38.37
CA SER A 40 7.27 14.30 -39.05
C SER A 40 8.38 13.55 -38.32
N THR A 41 8.40 13.60 -36.98
CA THR A 41 9.36 12.88 -36.15
C THR A 41 9.18 11.37 -36.30
N LEU A 42 7.95 10.86 -36.25
CA LEU A 42 7.68 9.43 -36.47
C LEU A 42 8.10 8.98 -37.88
N SER A 43 7.78 9.76 -38.91
CA SER A 43 8.19 9.45 -40.29
C SER A 43 9.72 9.49 -40.46
N GLN A 44 10.43 10.38 -39.76
CA GLN A 44 11.90 10.43 -39.78
C GLN A 44 12.53 9.20 -39.12
N LEU A 45 11.96 8.73 -38.00
CA LEU A 45 12.41 7.51 -37.31
C LEU A 45 12.30 6.26 -38.22
N LEU A 46 11.23 6.18 -39.01
CA LEU A 46 10.98 5.08 -39.96
C LEU A 46 11.80 5.20 -41.26
N ALA A 47 11.93 6.41 -41.82
CA ALA A 47 12.60 6.64 -43.11
C ALA A 47 14.11 6.35 -43.08
N GLY A 48 14.67 6.24 -41.88
CA GLY A 48 16.01 5.72 -41.65
C GLY A 48 17.17 6.52 -42.23
N ARG A 49 16.94 7.79 -42.55
CA ARG A 49 17.94 8.70 -43.13
C ARG A 49 19.02 9.11 -42.14
N ASP A 50 18.72 9.07 -40.85
CA ASP A 50 19.68 9.28 -39.76
C ASP A 50 19.88 7.98 -38.98
N ASP A 51 21.12 7.51 -38.87
CA ASP A 51 21.53 6.40 -37.99
C ASP A 51 21.52 6.84 -36.50
N ARG A 52 20.40 7.42 -36.08
CA ARG A 52 20.17 7.96 -34.73
C ARG A 52 18.98 7.26 -34.09
N LEU A 53 19.18 6.86 -32.84
CA LEU A 53 18.08 6.43 -31.99
C LEU A 53 17.24 7.64 -31.57
N PRO A 54 15.94 7.45 -31.29
CA PRO A 54 15.13 8.49 -30.69
C PRO A 54 15.66 8.87 -29.30
N ARG A 55 15.19 10.02 -28.81
CA ARG A 55 15.40 10.40 -27.42
C ARG A 55 14.68 9.40 -26.48
N ALA A 56 15.20 9.28 -25.25
CA ALA A 56 14.70 8.32 -24.27
C ALA A 56 13.21 8.53 -23.92
N ASP A 57 12.75 9.79 -23.90
CA ASP A 57 11.33 10.16 -23.72
C ASP A 57 10.43 9.53 -24.79
N THR A 58 10.85 9.56 -26.05
CA THR A 58 10.12 9.00 -27.19
C THR A 58 10.07 7.48 -27.12
N VAL A 59 11.20 6.85 -26.76
CA VAL A 59 11.27 5.39 -26.55
C VAL A 59 10.34 4.96 -25.41
N ALA A 60 10.35 5.68 -24.30
CA ALA A 60 9.48 5.42 -23.15
C ALA A 60 7.99 5.63 -23.50
N ALA A 61 7.66 6.69 -24.25
CA ALA A 61 6.28 6.95 -24.67
C ALA A 61 5.74 5.83 -25.59
N ILE A 62 6.55 5.33 -26.53
CA ILE A 62 6.18 4.21 -27.39
C ILE A 62 5.99 2.94 -26.56
N ALA A 63 6.95 2.63 -25.69
CA ALA A 63 6.92 1.45 -24.82
C ALA A 63 5.67 1.44 -23.93
N GLN A 64 5.37 2.56 -23.27
CA GLN A 64 4.19 2.71 -22.41
C GLN A 64 2.87 2.61 -23.20
N THR A 65 2.77 3.28 -24.35
CA THR A 65 1.55 3.31 -25.17
C THR A 65 1.23 1.95 -25.79
N CYS A 66 2.26 1.16 -26.07
CA CYS A 66 2.14 -0.16 -26.70
C CYS A 66 2.29 -1.32 -25.71
N GLN A 67 2.50 -1.03 -24.42
CA GLN A 67 2.72 -2.02 -23.36
C GLN A 67 3.84 -3.04 -23.66
N VAL A 68 4.95 -2.55 -24.24
CA VAL A 68 6.16 -3.34 -24.53
C VAL A 68 7.34 -2.87 -23.68
N SER A 69 8.37 -3.70 -23.53
CA SER A 69 9.59 -3.28 -22.83
C SER A 69 10.48 -2.38 -23.69
N THR A 70 11.19 -1.46 -23.04
CA THR A 70 12.24 -0.66 -23.71
C THR A 70 13.37 -1.54 -24.23
N ASP A 71 13.73 -2.59 -23.51
CA ASP A 71 14.80 -3.52 -23.90
C ASP A 71 14.43 -4.30 -25.16
N TRP A 72 13.17 -4.73 -25.28
CA TRP A 72 12.68 -5.24 -26.55
C TRP A 72 12.61 -4.14 -27.59
N LEU A 73 12.05 -2.97 -27.32
CA LEU A 73 11.99 -1.94 -28.34
C LEU A 73 13.38 -1.57 -28.90
N LEU A 74 14.45 -1.70 -28.10
CA LEU A 74 15.84 -1.43 -28.50
C LEU A 74 16.63 -2.66 -28.99
N GLY A 75 16.05 -3.86 -29.08
CA GLY A 75 16.78 -5.03 -29.57
C GLY A 75 17.69 -5.71 -28.52
N LEU A 76 17.57 -5.35 -27.25
CA LEU A 76 18.34 -5.90 -26.12
C LEU A 76 17.70 -7.18 -25.55
N SER A 77 16.38 -7.33 -25.67
CA SER A 77 15.62 -8.53 -25.31
C SER A 77 14.80 -9.08 -26.48
N GLN A 78 14.50 -10.38 -26.46
CA GLN A 78 13.54 -11.02 -27.38
C GLN A 78 12.11 -11.08 -26.83
N GLN A 79 11.92 -10.77 -25.54
CA GLN A 79 10.59 -10.76 -24.89
C GLN A 79 9.91 -9.41 -25.10
N GLU A 80 8.79 -9.41 -25.81
CA GLU A 80 8.05 -8.21 -26.22
C GLU A 80 7.52 -7.39 -25.05
N HIS A 81 6.92 -8.07 -24.08
CA HIS A 81 6.54 -7.46 -22.82
C HIS A 81 7.72 -7.40 -21.87
N ALA A 82 7.70 -6.44 -20.94
CA ALA A 82 8.64 -6.49 -19.83
C ALA A 82 8.35 -7.77 -19.06
N ASP A 83 9.38 -8.57 -18.81
CA ASP A 83 9.23 -9.72 -17.94
C ASP A 83 8.67 -9.25 -16.60
N GLU A 84 7.53 -9.81 -16.20
CA GLU A 84 6.95 -9.69 -14.86
C GLU A 84 7.97 -10.14 -13.78
N ALA A 85 8.99 -10.91 -14.18
CA ALA A 85 10.12 -11.31 -13.35
C ALA A 85 11.19 -10.22 -13.16
N ILE A 86 11.27 -9.21 -14.03
CA ILE A 86 12.27 -8.12 -13.98
C ILE A 86 11.64 -6.84 -13.42
N ILE A 87 10.35 -6.61 -13.72
CA ILE A 87 9.51 -5.58 -13.10
C ILE A 87 8.52 -6.36 -12.24
N GLY A 88 8.84 -6.56 -10.95
CA GLY A 88 8.07 -7.43 -10.06
C GLY A 88 6.56 -7.25 -10.21
N THR A 89 5.80 -8.34 -10.07
CA THR A 89 4.37 -8.41 -10.37
C THR A 89 3.64 -7.18 -9.81
N PRO A 90 2.97 -6.38 -10.68
CA PRO A 90 2.31 -5.13 -10.26
C PRO A 90 1.26 -5.33 -9.16
N LEU A 91 0.67 -6.53 -9.16
CA LEU A 91 -0.30 -7.03 -8.19
C LEU A 91 0.03 -8.50 -7.89
N GLU A 92 0.36 -8.79 -6.64
CA GLU A 92 0.49 -10.17 -6.15
C GLU A 92 -0.73 -10.51 -5.29
N ILE A 93 -1.31 -11.68 -5.48
CA ILE A 93 -2.31 -12.26 -4.58
C ILE A 93 -1.59 -13.29 -3.74
N ALA A 94 -1.59 -13.08 -2.42
CA ALA A 94 -0.95 -14.00 -1.51
C ALA A 94 -1.95 -14.51 -0.46
N ASP A 95 -1.78 -15.78 -0.11
CA ASP A 95 -2.61 -16.50 0.83
C ASP A 95 -2.26 -16.07 2.27
N GLY A 96 -3.26 -15.62 3.01
CA GLY A 96 -3.15 -15.21 4.40
C GLY A 96 -3.08 -16.38 5.38
N ALA A 97 -3.48 -17.58 4.98
CA ALA A 97 -3.46 -18.78 5.82
C ALA A 97 -2.07 -19.45 5.90
N VAL A 98 -1.15 -19.10 4.98
CA VAL A 98 0.13 -19.81 4.79
C VAL A 98 1.33 -19.04 5.34
N ASP A 99 1.19 -17.85 5.94
CA ASP A 99 2.33 -17.17 6.57
C ASP A 99 2.60 -17.80 7.96
N PRO A 100 3.61 -18.69 8.12
CA PRO A 100 3.75 -19.47 9.33
C PRO A 100 4.25 -18.65 10.52
N ALA A 101 4.52 -17.34 10.37
CA ALA A 101 5.01 -16.50 11.46
C ALA A 101 4.95 -14.97 11.23
N ASN A 102 4.05 -14.42 10.40
CA ASN A 102 4.09 -12.99 10.02
C ASN A 102 5.46 -12.55 9.45
N GLN A 103 6.27 -13.48 8.92
CA GLN A 103 7.65 -13.18 8.55
C GLN A 103 7.69 -12.14 7.43
N ARG A 104 6.77 -12.28 6.48
CA ARG A 104 6.70 -11.40 5.32
C ARG A 104 6.33 -9.97 5.72
N LEU A 105 5.44 -9.82 6.69
CA LEU A 105 5.08 -8.53 7.23
C LEU A 105 6.27 -7.87 7.93
N ARG A 106 7.04 -8.63 8.73
CA ARG A 106 8.28 -8.14 9.35
C ARG A 106 9.31 -7.70 8.33
N ASP A 107 9.49 -8.47 7.27
CA ASP A 107 10.44 -8.13 6.19
C ASP A 107 10.03 -6.82 5.52
N TRP A 108 8.73 -6.60 5.26
CA TRP A 108 8.23 -5.34 4.72
C TRP A 108 8.43 -4.15 5.66
N HIS A 109 8.21 -4.32 6.96
CA HIS A 109 8.54 -3.28 7.94
C HIS A 109 10.04 -2.96 7.96
N ALA A 110 10.91 -3.97 7.85
CA ALA A 110 12.35 -3.77 7.78
C ALA A 110 12.77 -3.04 6.51
N GLU A 111 12.22 -3.40 5.35
CA GLU A 111 12.48 -2.72 4.07
C GLU A 111 11.97 -1.27 4.04
N ALA A 112 10.87 -1.01 4.76
CA ALA A 112 10.29 0.31 4.86
C ALA A 112 10.98 1.21 5.89
N ALA A 113 12.06 0.76 6.54
CA ALA A 113 12.79 1.57 7.51
C ALA A 113 13.20 2.94 6.94
N GLY A 114 12.87 4.01 7.65
CA GLY A 114 13.09 5.40 7.21
C GLY A 114 12.01 5.95 6.28
N TYR A 115 11.05 5.13 5.84
CA TYR A 115 9.83 5.59 5.19
C TYR A 115 8.66 5.66 6.18
N LYS A 116 7.72 6.55 5.90
CA LYS A 116 6.46 6.61 6.63
C LYS A 116 5.58 5.41 6.27
N VAL A 117 5.05 4.72 7.27
CA VAL A 117 4.05 3.67 7.12
C VAL A 117 2.66 4.24 7.39
N ARG A 118 1.72 4.00 6.46
CA ARG A 118 0.32 4.39 6.62
C ARG A 118 -0.53 3.14 6.79
N TYR A 119 -1.46 3.15 7.73
CA TYR A 119 -2.15 1.94 8.16
C TYR A 119 -3.63 2.18 8.47
N ILE A 120 -4.50 1.29 8.00
CA ILE A 120 -5.93 1.22 8.31
C ILE A 120 -6.19 -0.18 8.87
N PRO A 121 -6.43 -0.34 10.17
CA PRO A 121 -6.74 -1.63 10.79
C PRO A 121 -8.12 -2.14 10.39
N SER A 122 -8.34 -3.44 10.48
CA SER A 122 -9.67 -4.07 10.41
C SER A 122 -10.51 -3.87 11.67
N THR A 123 -9.84 -3.70 12.81
CA THR A 123 -10.46 -3.48 14.13
C THR A 123 -9.79 -2.27 14.80
N LEU A 124 -9.33 -2.38 16.06
CA LEU A 124 -8.46 -1.38 16.67
C LEU A 124 -7.02 -1.50 16.12
N PRO A 125 -6.20 -0.43 16.20
CA PRO A 125 -4.78 -0.51 15.88
C PRO A 125 -4.06 -1.48 16.82
N ASP A 126 -3.40 -2.47 16.25
CA ASP A 126 -2.64 -3.51 16.96
C ASP A 126 -1.61 -2.95 17.96
N LEU A 127 -0.92 -1.88 17.57
CA LEU A 127 0.03 -1.14 18.41
C LEU A 127 -0.56 -0.59 19.70
N LEU A 128 -1.87 -0.36 19.74
CA LEU A 128 -2.56 0.20 20.89
C LEU A 128 -3.26 -0.87 21.72
N LYS A 129 -3.34 -2.12 21.23
CA LYS A 129 -4.10 -3.21 21.88
C LYS A 129 -3.40 -3.80 23.09
N THR A 130 -4.18 -4.11 24.12
CA THR A 130 -3.79 -4.91 25.27
C THR A 130 -3.72 -6.36 24.87
N GLU A 131 -2.93 -7.15 25.60
CA GLU A 131 -2.85 -8.60 25.40
C GLU A 131 -4.22 -9.28 25.47
N ALA A 132 -5.08 -8.83 26.38
CA ALA A 132 -6.42 -9.38 26.55
C ALA A 132 -7.32 -9.14 25.33
N VAL A 133 -7.30 -7.94 24.74
CA VAL A 133 -8.08 -7.62 23.54
C VAL A 133 -7.53 -8.36 22.32
N ASN A 134 -6.20 -8.41 22.16
CA ASN A 134 -5.57 -9.22 21.12
C ASN A 134 -6.02 -10.69 21.24
N SER A 135 -5.86 -11.29 22.41
CA SER A 135 -6.23 -12.69 22.65
C SER A 135 -7.70 -12.94 22.36
N PHE A 136 -8.58 -12.01 22.73
CA PHE A 136 -10.02 -12.12 22.46
C PHE A 136 -10.35 -12.09 20.95
N GLU A 137 -9.80 -11.15 20.18
CA GLU A 137 -10.05 -11.06 18.74
C GLU A 137 -9.52 -12.29 17.96
N TYR A 138 -8.47 -12.94 18.45
CA TYR A 138 -7.86 -14.10 17.80
C TYR A 138 -8.35 -15.46 18.33
N ALA A 139 -8.95 -15.52 19.53
CA ALA A 139 -9.46 -16.77 20.11
C ALA A 139 -10.49 -17.49 19.22
N ALA A 140 -11.23 -16.76 18.39
CA ALA A 140 -12.22 -17.31 17.46
C ALA A 140 -11.64 -17.70 16.09
N SER A 141 -10.42 -17.25 15.74
CA SER A 141 -9.76 -17.62 14.49
C SER A 141 -9.09 -18.97 14.63
N ALA A 142 -9.76 -20.02 14.16
CA ALA A 142 -9.34 -21.44 14.25
C ALA A 142 -7.98 -21.80 13.59
N GLY A 143 -7.17 -20.82 13.18
CA GLY A 143 -5.87 -20.99 12.51
C GLY A 143 -4.73 -20.09 12.98
N MET A 144 -4.95 -19.10 13.87
CA MET A 144 -3.87 -18.22 14.37
C MET A 144 -3.74 -18.35 15.89
N SER A 145 -2.53 -18.71 16.37
CA SER A 145 -2.26 -18.82 17.80
C SER A 145 -2.21 -17.44 18.45
N ALA A 146 -2.95 -17.26 19.56
CA ALA A 146 -2.92 -16.03 20.37
C ALA A 146 -1.48 -15.64 20.80
N ASP A 147 -0.62 -16.63 21.05
CA ASP A 147 0.80 -16.41 21.38
C ASP A 147 1.60 -15.79 20.22
N LEU A 148 1.20 -16.03 18.97
CA LEU A 148 1.84 -15.46 17.78
C LEU A 148 1.39 -14.01 17.57
N ALA A 149 0.12 -13.73 17.85
CA ALA A 149 -0.43 -12.37 17.80
C ALA A 149 0.14 -11.47 18.89
N ASN A 150 0.27 -11.97 20.12
CA ASN A 150 0.88 -11.24 21.23
C ASN A 150 2.36 -10.95 20.95
N ARG A 151 3.11 -11.94 20.47
CA ARG A 151 4.50 -11.74 20.01
C ARG A 151 4.60 -10.74 18.86
N SER A 152 3.70 -10.80 17.88
CA SER A 152 3.67 -9.84 16.77
C SER A 152 3.33 -8.43 17.24
N ALA A 153 2.41 -8.26 18.19
CA ALA A 153 2.07 -6.96 18.75
C ALA A 153 3.22 -6.38 19.60
N GLU A 154 3.89 -7.21 20.42
CA GLU A 154 5.08 -6.82 21.16
C GLU A 154 6.26 -6.47 20.24
N GLU A 155 6.47 -7.24 19.18
CA GLU A 155 7.48 -6.99 18.15
C GLU A 155 7.17 -5.70 17.36
N ASN A 156 5.90 -5.45 17.03
CA ASN A 156 5.45 -4.22 16.38
C ASN A 156 5.63 -3.01 17.32
N LEU A 157 5.25 -3.13 18.61
CA LEU A 157 5.49 -2.10 19.63
C LEU A 157 6.98 -1.83 19.84
N ALA A 158 7.82 -2.87 19.86
CA ALA A 158 9.27 -2.74 19.97
C ALA A 158 9.89 -2.11 18.71
N TYR A 159 9.33 -2.36 17.53
CA TYR A 159 9.70 -1.69 16.29
C TYR A 159 9.29 -0.21 16.29
N THR A 160 8.07 0.12 16.74
CA THR A 160 7.55 1.50 16.76
C THR A 160 8.18 2.38 17.83
N ARG A 161 8.80 1.78 18.86
CA ARG A 161 9.64 2.52 19.82
C ARG A 161 11.02 2.87 19.25
N ARG A 162 11.33 2.50 17.99
CA ARG A 162 12.58 2.90 17.34
C ARG A 162 12.52 4.36 16.85
N PRO A 163 13.62 5.12 16.93
CA PRO A 163 13.62 6.53 16.53
C PRO A 163 13.24 6.78 15.06
N GLU A 164 13.47 5.81 14.18
CA GLU A 164 13.24 5.91 12.73
C GLU A 164 11.80 5.64 12.26
N THR A 165 10.85 5.29 13.14
CA THR A 165 9.47 4.98 12.73
C THR A 165 8.56 6.20 12.72
N ASP A 166 7.94 6.47 11.55
CA ASP A 166 6.88 7.47 11.37
C ASP A 166 5.62 6.74 10.85
N MET A 167 4.54 6.79 11.64
CA MET A 167 3.31 6.05 11.38
C MET A 167 2.08 6.96 11.41
N GLU A 168 1.23 6.81 10.39
CA GLU A 168 -0.10 7.40 10.35
C GLU A 168 -1.15 6.29 10.30
N ILE A 169 -2.14 6.37 11.18
CA ILE A 169 -3.19 5.37 11.32
C ILE A 169 -4.53 6.06 11.11
N CYS A 170 -5.42 5.48 10.30
CA CYS A 170 -6.79 5.96 10.16
C CYS A 170 -7.78 4.88 10.60
N SER A 171 -8.77 5.25 11.39
CA SER A 171 -9.90 4.37 11.75
C SER A 171 -11.20 5.16 11.77
N SER A 172 -12.35 4.50 11.75
CA SER A 172 -13.61 5.18 11.99
C SER A 172 -13.80 5.50 13.47
N LEU A 173 -14.36 6.67 13.80
CA LEU A 173 -14.77 7.00 15.17
C LEU A 173 -15.72 5.93 15.73
N GLN A 174 -16.65 5.46 14.91
CA GLN A 174 -17.64 4.44 15.26
C GLN A 174 -17.01 3.11 15.67
N ALA A 175 -15.81 2.77 15.16
CA ALA A 175 -15.11 1.56 15.59
C ALA A 175 -14.62 1.68 17.04
N LEU A 176 -14.10 2.85 17.43
CA LEU A 176 -13.66 3.11 18.80
C LEU A 176 -14.86 3.21 19.77
N GLU A 177 -15.94 3.87 19.36
CA GLU A 177 -17.16 3.94 20.17
C GLU A 177 -17.84 2.58 20.32
N GLY A 178 -17.94 1.81 19.23
CA GLY A 178 -18.47 0.45 19.25
C GLY A 178 -17.62 -0.47 20.11
N PHE A 179 -16.30 -0.33 20.09
CA PHE A 179 -15.41 -1.02 21.03
C PHE A 179 -15.73 -0.65 22.48
N ALA A 180 -15.81 0.64 22.80
CA ALA A 180 -16.10 1.10 24.15
C ALA A 180 -17.41 0.50 24.67
N ARG A 181 -18.47 0.49 23.85
CA ARG A 181 -19.79 -0.06 24.21
C ARG A 181 -19.86 -1.60 24.19
N GLY A 182 -18.82 -2.30 23.70
CA GLY A 182 -18.84 -3.75 23.57
C GLY A 182 -19.80 -4.20 22.47
N GLU A 183 -19.82 -3.51 21.34
CA GLU A 183 -20.67 -3.83 20.20
C GLU A 183 -19.93 -4.70 19.17
N GLY A 184 -20.67 -5.22 18.19
CA GLY A 184 -20.09 -5.99 17.09
C GLY A 184 -19.32 -7.23 17.56
N ILE A 185 -18.06 -7.33 17.15
CA ILE A 185 -17.18 -8.45 17.50
C ILE A 185 -16.81 -8.48 18.99
N TRP A 186 -16.99 -7.37 19.73
CA TRP A 186 -16.60 -7.24 21.14
C TRP A 186 -17.75 -7.48 22.13
N ARG A 187 -18.88 -8.04 21.67
CA ARG A 187 -20.08 -8.28 22.50
C ARG A 187 -19.82 -9.08 23.77
N ASP A 188 -18.94 -10.07 23.66
CA ASP A 188 -18.62 -10.98 24.78
C ASP A 188 -17.33 -10.56 25.50
N LEU A 189 -16.74 -9.40 25.16
CA LEU A 189 -15.54 -8.90 25.82
C LEU A 189 -15.92 -8.24 27.16
N PRO A 190 -15.36 -8.71 28.30
CA PRO A 190 -15.69 -8.16 29.61
C PRO A 190 -15.43 -6.65 29.70
N VAL A 191 -16.32 -5.92 30.37
CA VAL A 191 -16.22 -4.46 30.55
C VAL A 191 -14.86 -4.05 31.12
N LYS A 192 -14.37 -4.77 32.12
CA LYS A 192 -13.03 -4.56 32.71
C LYS A 192 -11.91 -4.56 31.66
N GLN A 193 -11.99 -5.40 30.64
CA GLN A 193 -10.98 -5.45 29.57
C GLN A 193 -11.12 -4.28 28.60
N ARG A 194 -12.36 -3.82 28.34
CA ARG A 194 -12.62 -2.59 27.58
C ARG A 194 -12.08 -1.35 28.30
N HIS A 195 -12.23 -1.27 29.62
CA HIS A 195 -11.65 -0.19 30.44
C HIS A 195 -10.13 -0.16 30.29
N ALA A 196 -9.46 -1.28 30.55
CA ALA A 196 -8.01 -1.40 30.45
C ALA A 196 -7.51 -1.04 29.04
N GLN A 197 -8.25 -1.40 28.00
CA GLN A 197 -7.92 -1.05 26.62
C GLN A 197 -8.03 0.46 26.35
N LEU A 198 -9.05 1.15 26.86
CA LEU A 198 -9.21 2.59 26.69
C LEU A 198 -8.15 3.38 27.46
N GLU A 199 -7.80 2.94 28.68
CA GLU A 199 -6.66 3.50 29.43
C GLU A 199 -5.35 3.36 28.66
N GLN A 200 -5.13 2.18 28.07
CA GLN A 200 -3.93 1.95 27.27
C GLN A 200 -3.91 2.81 26.00
N ILE A 201 -5.04 2.96 25.30
CA ILE A 201 -5.15 3.85 24.14
C ILE A 201 -4.77 5.28 24.53
N ALA A 202 -5.32 5.79 25.64
CA ALA A 202 -5.04 7.14 26.09
C ALA A 202 -3.54 7.34 26.37
N ARG A 203 -2.93 6.39 27.11
CA ARG A 203 -1.51 6.43 27.44
C ARG A 203 -0.61 6.33 26.21
N LEU A 204 -0.81 5.33 25.35
CA LEU A 204 0.08 5.06 24.22
C LEU A 204 -0.07 6.10 23.11
N SER A 205 -1.27 6.63 22.89
CA SER A 205 -1.47 7.68 21.88
C SER A 205 -0.78 8.99 22.28
N ASP A 206 -0.69 9.29 23.57
CA ASP A 206 0.08 10.43 24.09
C ASP A 206 1.60 10.14 24.08
N GLU A 207 2.02 8.98 24.58
CA GLU A 207 3.44 8.57 24.64
C GLU A 207 4.11 8.50 23.26
N LEU A 208 3.39 8.00 22.25
CA LEU A 208 3.92 7.78 20.90
C LEU A 208 3.73 8.99 19.98
N TYR A 209 3.08 10.06 20.42
CA TYR A 209 2.96 11.28 19.61
C TYR A 209 4.28 12.08 19.65
N PRO A 210 4.79 12.60 18.51
CA PRO A 210 4.16 12.69 17.19
C PRO A 210 4.56 11.59 16.19
N THR A 211 5.33 10.58 16.60
CA THR A 211 5.82 9.53 15.68
C THR A 211 4.71 8.57 15.25
N VAL A 212 3.70 8.36 16.10
CA VAL A 212 2.46 7.66 15.77
C VAL A 212 1.30 8.63 15.82
N ARG A 213 0.54 8.71 14.73
CA ARG A 213 -0.59 9.63 14.59
C ARG A 213 -1.84 8.87 14.23
N TRP A 214 -2.79 8.81 15.15
CA TRP A 214 -4.07 8.16 14.92
C TRP A 214 -5.18 9.18 14.63
N PHE A 215 -5.78 9.06 13.45
CA PHE A 215 -6.85 9.90 12.95
C PHE A 215 -8.16 9.13 12.96
N LEU A 216 -9.25 9.76 13.43
CA LEU A 216 -10.58 9.16 13.34
C LEU A 216 -11.47 9.94 12.37
N PHE A 217 -12.00 9.25 11.37
CA PHE A 217 -12.97 9.78 10.42
C PHE A 217 -14.40 9.31 10.75
N ASP A 218 -15.40 9.98 10.19
CA ASP A 218 -16.80 9.54 10.29
C ASP A 218 -17.09 8.44 9.25
N ALA A 219 -17.45 7.23 9.73
CA ALA A 219 -17.80 6.09 8.87
C ALA A 219 -19.07 6.29 8.02
N LEU A 220 -19.95 7.23 8.39
CA LEU A 220 -21.12 7.57 7.57
C LEU A 220 -20.74 8.42 6.36
N GLU A 221 -19.69 9.24 6.49
CA GLU A 221 -19.22 10.11 5.42
C GLU A 221 -18.14 9.46 4.54
N ARG A 222 -17.36 8.54 5.11
CA ARG A 222 -16.21 7.92 4.46
C ARG A 222 -16.15 6.43 4.77
N TYR A 223 -15.80 5.66 3.75
CA TYR A 223 -15.47 4.24 3.89
C TYR A 223 -14.00 4.03 3.55
N ALA A 224 -13.32 3.21 4.36
CA ALA A 224 -11.96 2.80 4.11
C ALA A 224 -11.77 1.32 4.49
N PRO A 225 -11.36 0.45 3.56
CA PRO A 225 -11.04 -0.93 3.87
C PRO A 225 -9.65 -1.05 4.53
N PRO A 226 -9.35 -2.18 5.19
CA PRO A 226 -8.05 -2.40 5.81
C PRO A 226 -6.92 -2.37 4.78
N LEU A 227 -5.88 -1.59 5.08
CA LEU A 227 -4.83 -1.24 4.13
C LEU A 227 -3.53 -0.89 4.86
N THR A 228 -2.39 -1.31 4.34
CA THR A 228 -1.07 -0.86 4.80
C THR A 228 -0.25 -0.34 3.62
N ILE A 229 0.32 0.86 3.72
CA ILE A 229 1.19 1.46 2.69
C ILE A 229 2.57 1.67 3.29
N PHE A 230 3.58 1.04 2.69
CA PHE A 230 4.97 1.12 3.08
C PHE A 230 5.71 2.12 2.20
N GLY A 231 5.56 3.41 2.51
CA GLY A 231 6.16 4.49 1.74
C GLY A 231 5.84 4.38 0.23
N PRO A 232 6.85 4.57 -0.65
CA PRO A 232 6.69 4.40 -2.09
C PRO A 232 6.93 2.94 -2.56
N LEU A 233 7.21 2.01 -1.65
CA LEU A 233 7.69 0.67 -1.98
C LEU A 233 6.54 -0.28 -2.35
N ARG A 234 5.49 -0.31 -1.54
CA ARG A 234 4.36 -1.22 -1.71
C ARG A 234 3.13 -0.77 -0.92
N ALA A 235 1.97 -1.28 -1.32
CA ALA A 235 0.73 -1.19 -0.55
C ALA A 235 0.04 -2.56 -0.47
N ILE A 236 -0.60 -2.85 0.65
CA ILE A 236 -1.26 -4.12 0.93
C ILE A 236 -2.71 -3.87 1.25
N PHE A 237 -3.59 -4.58 0.56
CA PHE A 237 -5.02 -4.53 0.79
C PHE A 237 -5.48 -5.89 1.32
N TYR A 238 -6.12 -5.91 2.49
CA TYR A 238 -6.50 -7.16 3.14
C TYR A 238 -7.96 -7.52 2.82
N THR A 239 -8.20 -8.77 2.41
CA THR A 239 -9.56 -9.26 2.08
C THR A 239 -9.98 -10.50 2.87
N GLY A 240 -9.30 -10.77 3.99
CA GLY A 240 -9.52 -11.96 4.80
C GLY A 240 -8.47 -13.02 4.47
N GLU A 241 -8.89 -14.12 3.83
CA GLU A 241 -8.02 -15.26 3.51
C GLU A 241 -6.93 -14.95 2.49
N VAL A 242 -7.08 -13.87 1.72
CA VAL A 242 -6.05 -13.40 0.79
C VAL A 242 -5.81 -11.91 0.98
N TYR A 243 -4.61 -11.47 0.63
CA TYR A 243 -4.26 -10.07 0.53
C TYR A 243 -3.66 -9.75 -0.84
N PHE A 244 -3.88 -8.52 -1.28
CA PHE A 244 -3.35 -7.98 -2.53
C PHE A 244 -2.15 -7.10 -2.23
N VAL A 245 -1.00 -7.42 -2.81
CA VAL A 245 0.23 -6.60 -2.71
C VAL A 245 0.42 -5.83 -4.00
N PHE A 246 0.35 -4.50 -3.91
CA PHE A 246 0.58 -3.57 -5.00
C PHE A 246 2.03 -3.07 -4.94
N ASN A 247 2.79 -3.34 -6.00
CA ASN A 247 4.18 -2.86 -6.14
C ASN A 247 4.33 -1.75 -7.19
N SER A 248 3.24 -1.40 -7.88
CA SER A 248 3.23 -0.31 -8.88
C SER A 248 3.17 1.07 -8.21
N THR A 249 4.10 1.95 -8.59
CA THR A 249 4.13 3.35 -8.15
C THR A 249 2.80 4.08 -8.36
N ASP A 250 2.09 3.82 -9.45
CA ASP A 250 0.82 4.48 -9.75
C ASP A 250 -0.29 4.04 -8.79
N HIS A 251 -0.37 2.73 -8.50
CA HIS A 251 -1.31 2.20 -7.51
C HIS A 251 -0.98 2.70 -6.10
N ILE A 252 0.29 2.71 -5.72
CA ILE A 252 0.74 3.20 -4.42
C ILE A 252 0.38 4.69 -4.25
N ARG A 253 0.59 5.51 -5.27
CA ARG A 253 0.21 6.94 -5.25
C ARG A 253 -1.30 7.15 -5.12
N LEU A 254 -2.10 6.35 -5.83
CA LEU A 254 -3.56 6.41 -5.73
C LEU A 254 -4.03 6.06 -4.31
N LEU A 255 -3.54 4.95 -3.76
CA LEU A 255 -3.85 4.50 -2.41
C LEU A 255 -3.37 5.50 -1.34
N THR A 256 -2.19 6.10 -1.52
CA THR A 256 -1.68 7.16 -0.64
C THR A 256 -2.60 8.39 -0.71
N SER A 257 -3.05 8.78 -1.90
CA SER A 257 -3.95 9.92 -2.06
C SER A 257 -5.31 9.68 -1.40
N HIS A 258 -5.82 8.44 -1.46
CA HIS A 258 -7.00 8.02 -0.71
C HIS A 258 -6.78 8.13 0.80
N PHE A 259 -5.67 7.61 1.33
CA PHE A 259 -5.32 7.71 2.74
C PHE A 259 -5.21 9.17 3.20
N ASP A 260 -4.51 10.02 2.46
CA ASP A 260 -4.38 11.45 2.76
C ASP A 260 -5.74 12.17 2.75
N SER A 261 -6.73 11.67 1.99
CA SER A 261 -8.10 12.18 2.03
C SER A 261 -8.81 11.83 3.33
N LEU A 262 -8.53 10.67 3.94
CA LEU A 262 -9.08 10.27 5.24
C LEU A 262 -8.50 11.14 6.36
N ILE A 263 -7.20 11.42 6.33
CA ILE A 263 -6.55 12.37 7.25
C ILE A 263 -7.24 13.74 7.17
N ARG A 264 -7.47 14.24 5.95
CA ARG A 264 -8.11 15.55 5.72
C ARG A 264 -9.56 15.59 6.21
N SER A 265 -10.28 14.47 6.18
CA SER A 265 -11.66 14.36 6.69
C SER A 265 -11.74 13.87 8.13
N ALA A 266 -10.62 13.72 8.83
CA ALA A 266 -10.63 13.22 10.20
C ALA A 266 -11.30 14.25 11.13
N ILE A 267 -12.33 13.79 11.84
CA ILE A 267 -13.09 14.58 12.82
C ILE A 267 -12.42 14.55 14.21
N VAL A 268 -11.54 13.58 14.46
CA VAL A 268 -10.68 13.53 15.65
C VAL A 268 -9.23 13.47 15.18
N GLN A 269 -8.44 14.44 15.65
CA GLN A 269 -7.02 14.57 15.38
C GLN A 269 -6.18 13.86 16.46
N PRO A 270 -4.93 13.46 16.16
CA PRO A 270 -4.12 12.65 17.07
C PRO A 270 -3.99 13.20 18.51
N PRO A 271 -3.78 14.51 18.73
CA PRO A 271 -3.70 15.06 20.10
C PRO A 271 -5.00 14.94 20.91
N GLN A 272 -6.14 14.69 20.26
CA GLN A 272 -7.46 14.60 20.90
C GLN A 272 -7.83 13.16 21.29
N ILE A 273 -7.05 12.17 20.84
CA ILE A 273 -7.32 10.76 21.09
C ILE A 273 -7.31 10.41 22.58
N PRO A 274 -6.35 10.90 23.41
CA PRO A 274 -6.36 10.59 24.84
C PRO A 274 -7.63 11.04 25.54
N ASP A 275 -8.07 12.28 25.30
CA ASP A 275 -9.28 12.85 25.90
C ASP A 275 -10.55 12.11 25.44
N LEU A 276 -10.60 11.69 24.18
CA LEU A 276 -11.70 10.86 23.67
C LEU A 276 -11.76 9.50 24.36
N ALA A 277 -10.63 8.82 24.49
CA ALA A 277 -10.57 7.50 25.12
C ALA A 277 -10.98 7.57 26.60
N LEU A 278 -10.54 8.58 27.34
CA LEU A 278 -10.94 8.80 28.74
C LEU A 278 -12.42 9.16 28.87
N ARG A 279 -12.98 9.94 27.95
CA ARG A 279 -14.41 10.24 27.94
C ARG A 279 -15.25 8.98 27.73
N LEU A 280 -14.89 8.17 26.74
CA LEU A 280 -15.57 6.90 26.46
C LEU A 280 -15.45 5.92 27.64
N LEU A 281 -14.33 5.95 28.38
CA LEU A 281 -14.13 5.16 29.59
C LEU A 281 -15.09 5.60 30.72
N ASN A 282 -15.30 6.90 30.90
CA ASN A 282 -16.24 7.40 31.90
C ASN A 282 -17.68 7.02 31.54
N GLU A 283 -18.07 7.13 30.27
CA GLU A 283 -19.42 6.76 29.79
C GLU A 283 -19.79 5.31 30.10
N ILE A 284 -18.82 4.39 30.00
CA ILE A 284 -19.05 2.97 30.29
C ILE A 284 -19.00 2.64 31.78
N THR A 285 -18.32 3.48 32.58
CA THR A 285 -18.28 3.33 34.04
C THR A 285 -19.59 3.82 34.66
N ASP A 286 -20.12 4.95 34.19
CA ASP A 286 -21.37 5.56 34.68
C ASP A 286 -22.62 4.74 34.29
N GLY A 287 -22.51 3.86 33.28
CA GLY A 287 -23.59 2.98 32.83
C GLY A 287 -23.70 1.65 33.59
N GLU A 288 -22.81 1.37 34.54
CA GLU A 288 -22.83 0.16 35.39
C GLU A 288 -23.52 0.37 36.76
N ASP A 289 -23.86 1.60 37.13
CA ASP A 289 -24.66 1.96 38.32
C ASP A 289 -26.18 1.91 38.05
#